data_AF-A0A4P6ZMJ4-F1
#
_entry.id   AF-A0A4P6ZMJ4-F1
#
_cell.length_a   1.000
_cell.length_b   1.000
_cell.length_c   1.000
_cell.angle_alpha   90.00
_cell.angle_beta   90.00
_cell.angle_gamma   90.00
#
_symmetry.space_group_name_H-M   'P 1'
#
loop_
_entity.id
_entity.type
_entity.pdbx_description
1 polymer ?
#
loop_
_entity_poly.entity_id
_entity_poly.type
_entity_poly.pdbx_seq_one_letter_code
_entity_poly.pdbx_strand_id
1 'polypeptide(L)' 'MISADFAVQIKLIIMYTIGLLALIATFIYLHHITRQWITKFSLSLLAVIIIMAIILFITVKLP' A
#
# COMPACT_ATOMS: atom_id res chain seq x y z
N MET A 1 -3.49 3.16 28.62
CA MET A 1 -2.72 3.80 27.53
C MET A 1 -2.28 2.73 26.54
N ILE A 2 -1.51 1.72 26.97
CA ILE A 2 -1.07 0.56 26.17
C ILE A 2 -2.16 -0.07 25.27
N SER A 3 -3.36 -0.33 25.78
CA SER A 3 -4.46 -0.94 25.00
C SER A 3 -5.04 -0.04 23.90
N ALA A 4 -4.98 1.28 24.08
CA ALA A 4 -5.44 2.23 23.07
C ALA A 4 -4.42 2.34 21.93
N ASP A 5 -3.13 2.31 22.25
CA ASP A 5 -2.04 2.38 21.28
C ASP A 5 -2.05 1.16 20.34
N PHE A 6 -2.25 -0.04 20.89
CA PHE A 6 -2.40 -1.26 20.06
C PHE A 6 -3.65 -1.25 19.19
N ALA A 7 -4.78 -0.73 19.69
CA ALA A 7 -6.01 -0.63 18.90
C ALA A 7 -5.85 0.34 17.72
N VAL A 8 -5.10 1.43 17.90
CA VAL A 8 -4.78 2.37 16.82
C VAL A 8 -3.82 1.73 15.81
N GLN A 9 -2.80 1.01 16.27
CA GLN A 9 -1.85 0.31 15.41
C GLN A 9 -2.53 -0.74 14.52
N ILE A 10 -3.43 -1.55 15.08
CA ILE A 10 -4.19 -2.54 14.31
C ILE A 10 -5.06 -1.87 13.24
N LYS A 11 -5.73 -0.76 13.59
CA LYS A 11 -6.53 0.02 12.62
C LYS A 11 -5.67 0.59 11.49
N LEU A 12 -4.49 1.10 11.81
CA LEU A 12 -3.52 1.59 10.82
C LEU A 12 -3.09 0.46 9.87
N ILE A 13 -2.71 -0.70 10.40
CA ILE A 13 -2.32 -1.87 9.60
C ILE A 13 -3.44 -2.26 8.63
N ILE A 14 -4.70 -2.35 9.10
CA ILE A 14 -5.85 -2.69 8.26
C ILE A 14 -6.05 -1.63 7.16
N MET A 15 -5.99 -0.34 7.51
CA MET A 15 -6.17 0.76 6.56
C MET A 15 -5.10 0.73 5.45
N TYR A 16 -3.83 0.58 5.82
CA TYR A 16 -2.72 0.49 4.86
C TYR A 16 -2.80 -0.78 4.01
N THR A 17 -3.23 -1.91 4.58
CA THR A 17 -3.41 -3.16 3.84
C THR A 17 -4.46 -3.02 2.73
N ILE A 18 -5.61 -2.41 3.05
CA ILE A 18 -6.69 -2.16 2.08
C ILE A 18 -6.22 -1.18 1.00
N GLY A 19 -5.51 -0.11 1.39
CA GLY A 19 -4.91 0.85 0.44
C GLY A 19 -3.92 0.19 -0.52
N LEU A 20 -3.07 -0.71 -0.01
CA LEU A 20 -2.12 -1.47 -0.82
C LEU A 20 -2.83 -2.37 -1.84
N LEU A 21 -3.88 -3.08 -1.42
CA LEU A 21 -4.68 -3.92 -2.30
C LEU A 21 -5.36 -3.09 -3.41
N ALA A 22 -5.90 -1.92 -3.07
CA ALA A 22 -6.51 -1.02 -4.05
C ALA A 22 -5.49 -0.50 -5.07
N LEU A 23 -4.27 -0.18 -4.64
CA LEU A 23 -3.18 0.23 -5.54
C LEU A 23 -2.75 -0.91 -6.47
N ILE A 24 -2.63 -2.13 -5.95
CA ILE A 24 -2.31 -3.32 -6.78
C ILE A 24 -3.41 -3.56 -7.81
N ALA A 25 -4.69 -3.47 -7.41
CA ALA A 25 -5.82 -3.61 -8.34
C ALA A 25 -5.80 -2.51 -9.42
N THR A 26 -5.51 -1.27 -9.03
CA THR A 26 -5.36 -0.14 -9.96
C THR A 26 -4.20 -0.36 -10.93
N PHE A 27 -3.09 -0.92 -10.45
CA PHE A 27 -1.94 -1.27 -11.28
C PHE A 27 -2.31 -2.33 -12.33
N ILE A 28 -3.01 -3.39 -11.93
CA ILE A 28 -3.51 -4.44 -12.84
C ILE A 28 -4.49 -3.85 -13.85
N TYR A 29 -5.41 -2.99 -13.41
CA TYR A 29 -6.38 -2.34 -14.28
C TYR A 29 -5.69 -1.41 -15.30
N LEU A 30 -4.73 -0.61 -14.86
CA LEU A 30 -3.92 0.25 -15.73
C LEU A 30 -3.13 -0.58 -16.75
N HIS A 31 -2.57 -1.72 -16.32
CA HIS A 31 -1.90 -2.65 -17.22
C HIS A 31 -2.86 -3.22 -18.27
N HIS A 32 -4.07 -3.60 -17.87
CA HIS A 32 -5.09 -4.14 -18.77
C HIS A 32 -5.51 -3.13 -19.85
N ILE A 33 -5.70 -1.85 -19.48
CA ILE A 33 -6.06 -0.78 -20.43
C ILE A 33 -4.89 -0.47 -21.35
N THR A 34 -3.70 -0.30 -20.79
CA THR A 34 -2.58 0.27 -21.53
C THR A 34 -1.85 -0.80 -22.38
N ARG A 35 -2.04 -2.09 -22.08
CA ARG A 35 -1.32 -3.26 -22.64
C ARG A 35 0.22 -3.18 -22.58
N GLN A 36 0.75 -2.12 -21.98
CA GLN A 36 2.16 -1.89 -21.76
C GLN A 36 2.46 -2.04 -20.27
N TRP A 37 3.52 -2.78 -19.94
CA TRP A 37 3.95 -3.01 -18.57
C TRP A 37 4.59 -1.76 -17.94
N ILE A 38 5.23 -0.91 -18.76
CA ILE A 38 6.04 0.22 -18.30
C ILE A 38 5.60 1.49 -19.02
N THR A 39 4.63 2.18 -18.41
CA THR A 39 4.31 3.57 -18.76
C THR A 39 4.80 4.49 -17.64
N LYS A 40 4.98 5.79 -17.95
CA LYS A 40 5.36 6.79 -16.93
C LYS A 40 4.41 6.77 -15.72
N PHE A 41 3.13 6.51 -15.96
CA PHE A 41 2.11 6.32 -14.93
C PHE A 41 2.33 5.04 -14.11
N SER A 42 2.55 3.90 -14.77
CA SER A 42 2.88 2.62 -14.10
C SER A 42 4.09 2.74 -13.18
N LEU A 43 5.17 3.42 -13.63
CA LEU A 43 6.38 3.63 -12.83
C LEU A 43 6.11 4.48 -11.57
N SER A 44 5.32 5.55 -11.71
CA SER A 44 4.93 6.38 -10.55
C SER A 44 4.05 5.61 -9.57
N LEU A 45 3.15 4.76 -10.06
CA LEU A 45 2.23 3.97 -9.24
C LEU A 45 2.99 2.85 -8.50
N LEU A 46 3.99 2.25 -9.15
CA LEU A 46 4.91 1.30 -8.52
C LEU A 46 5.69 1.94 -7.36
N ALA A 47 6.18 3.18 -7.54
CA ALA A 47 6.89 3.90 -6.48
C ALA A 47 5.99 4.14 -5.26
N VAL A 48 4.72 4.50 -5.46
CA VAL A 48 3.75 4.67 -4.36
C VAL A 48 3.47 3.34 -3.65
N ILE A 49 3.31 2.24 -4.40
CA ILE A 49 3.12 0.90 -3.82
C ILE A 49 4.31 0.54 -2.91
N ILE A 50 5.54 0.78 -3.37
CA ILE A 50 6.76 0.51 -2.59
C ILE A 50 6.78 1.34 -1.30
N ILE A 51 6.50 2.65 -1.38
CA ILE A 51 6.48 3.52 -0.21
C ILE A 51 5.42 3.05 0.80
N MET A 52 4.21 2.73 0.34
CA MET A 52 3.16 2.20 1.22
C MET A 52 3.53 0.86 1.85
N ALA A 53 4.18 -0.04 1.10
CA ALA A 53 4.67 -1.31 1.63
C ALA A 53 5.71 -1.11 2.73
N ILE A 54 6.63 -0.15 2.55
CA ILE A 54 7.63 0.21 3.56
C ILE A 54 6.96 0.76 4.82
N ILE A 55 5.99 1.68 4.67
CA ILE A 55 5.25 2.25 5.82
C ILE A 55 4.53 1.14 6.58
N LEU A 56 3.87 0.21 5.88
CA LEU A 56 3.20 -0.92 6.50
C LEU A 56 4.18 -1.84 7.22
N PHE A 57 5.33 -2.14 6.61
CA PHE A 57 6.39 -2.94 7.24
C PHE A 57 6.91 -2.30 8.53
N ILE A 58 7.17 -0.99 8.50
CA ILE A 58 7.58 -0.21 9.68
C ILE A 58 6.48 -0.24 10.75
N THR A 59 5.22 -0.05 10.36
CA THR A 59 4.07 -0.05 11.28
C THR A 59 3.88 -1.40 11.98
N VAL A 60 4.15 -2.51 11.28
CA VAL A 60 4.10 -3.87 11.83
C VAL A 60 5.30 -4.19 12.73
N LYS A 61 6.46 -3.58 12.48
CA LYS A 61 7.70 -3.80 13.23
C LYS A 61 7.89 -2.86 14.42
N LEU A 62 7.15 -1.76 14.49
CA LEU A 62 7.13 -0.92 15.69
C LEU A 62 6.47 -1.69 16.86
N PRO A 63 7.18 -1.89 17.98
CA PRO A 63 6.61 -2.52 19.18
C PRO A 63 5.59 -1.63 19.90
#